data_AF-A0A8J5K2T7-F1
#
_entry.id   AF-A0A8J5K2T7-F1
#
_cell.length_a   1.000
_cell.length_b   1.000
_cell.length_c   1.000
_cell.angle_alpha   90.00
_cell.angle_beta   90.00
_cell.angle_gamma   90.00
#
_symmetry.space_group_name_H-M   'P 1'
#
loop_
_entity.id
_entity.type
_entity.pdbx_description
1 polymer ?
#
loop_
_entity_poly.entity_id
_entity_poly.type
_entity_poly.pdbx_seq_one_letter_code
_entity_poly.pdbx_strand_id
1 'polypeptide(L)'
;MCRALGSLLDPDSTMYADALKAFLEYLKNDAKYTPGGLIFLDPWGSNHHAGNVAFISLWAAKYGDPADADANREWAEGQIGYHLGDFDHSYVVGFGVDPPSHPHHRSSSCPIPPDSCLVNSWGRIQPGPNPHTLYGALVGGPAD
;
A
#
# COMPACT_ATOMS: atom_id res chain seq x y z
N MET A 1 -6.23 5.12 12.37
CA MET A 1 -6.40 6.56 12.06
C MET A 1 -6.91 7.37 13.26
N CYS A 2 -8.08 7.06 13.86
CA CYS A 2 -8.62 7.85 14.97
C CYS A 2 -7.69 7.96 16.18
N ARG A 3 -6.87 6.94 16.46
CA ARG A 3 -5.87 6.94 17.54
C ARG A 3 -4.78 8.00 17.30
N ALA A 4 -4.21 8.04 16.10
CA ALA A 4 -3.20 9.03 15.71
C ALA A 4 -3.74 10.46 15.67
N LEU A 5 -4.95 10.66 15.14
CA LEU A 5 -5.55 11.99 15.14
C LEU A 5 -5.93 12.43 16.57
N GLY A 6 -6.43 11.50 17.39
CA GLY A 6 -6.75 11.76 18.78
C GLY A 6 -5.54 12.22 19.59
N SER A 7 -4.38 11.60 19.41
CA SER A 7 -3.14 12.02 20.09
C SER A 7 -2.67 13.42 19.69
N LEU A 8 -3.11 13.95 18.55
CA LEU A 8 -2.81 15.32 18.14
C LEU A 8 -3.83 16.32 18.69
N LEU A 9 -5.10 15.94 18.72
CA LEU A 9 -6.21 16.81 19.13
C LEU A 9 -6.34 16.92 20.65
N ASP A 10 -5.88 15.92 21.38
CA ASP A 10 -5.92 15.86 22.84
C ASP A 10 -4.54 15.42 23.38
N PRO A 11 -3.51 16.31 23.29
CA PRO A 11 -2.13 15.97 23.63
C PRO A 11 -1.90 15.77 25.13
N ASP A 12 -2.81 16.25 25.98
CA ASP A 12 -2.73 16.09 27.44
C ASP A 12 -3.21 14.69 27.89
N SER A 13 -3.90 13.95 27.01
CA SER A 13 -4.41 12.61 27.27
C SER A 13 -3.48 11.55 26.67
N THR A 14 -2.97 10.65 27.52
CA THR A 14 -2.14 9.53 27.04
C THR A 14 -2.96 8.46 26.34
N MET A 15 -4.28 8.41 26.55
CA MET A 15 -5.16 7.34 26.05
C MET A 15 -4.99 7.09 24.55
N TYR A 16 -4.92 8.14 23.74
CA TYR A 16 -4.78 8.02 22.29
C TYR A 16 -3.36 7.63 21.87
N ALA A 17 -2.35 8.20 22.55
CA ALA A 17 -0.94 7.89 22.31
C ALA A 17 -0.64 6.42 22.66
N ASP A 18 -1.10 5.95 23.83
CA ASP A 18 -0.95 4.56 24.29
C ASP A 18 -1.67 3.60 23.34
N ALA A 19 -2.89 3.93 22.89
CA ALA A 19 -3.62 3.10 21.95
C ALA A 19 -2.98 3.06 20.55
N LEU A 20 -2.32 4.15 20.13
CA LEU A 20 -1.53 4.20 18.89
C LEU A 20 -0.27 3.35 19.02
N LYS A 21 0.46 3.47 20.13
CA LYS A 21 1.66 2.69 20.41
C LYS A 21 1.35 1.19 20.41
N ALA A 22 0.35 0.76 21.18
CA ALA A 22 -0.08 -0.63 21.22
C ALA A 22 -0.52 -1.17 19.84
N PHE A 23 -1.13 -0.33 19.00
CA PHE A 23 -1.49 -0.71 17.63
C PHE A 23 -0.24 -0.98 16.78
N LEU A 24 0.73 -0.06 16.79
CA LEU A 24 1.95 -0.18 15.99
C LEU A 24 2.83 -1.34 16.48
N GLU A 25 2.89 -1.58 17.79
CA GLU A 25 3.59 -2.73 18.36
C GLU A 25 2.96 -4.05 17.88
N TYR A 26 1.63 -4.18 17.92
CA TYR A 26 0.94 -5.34 17.36
C TYR A 26 1.27 -5.54 15.87
N LEU A 27 1.22 -4.47 15.07
CA LEU A 27 1.52 -4.58 13.64
C LEU A 27 2.95 -5.07 13.39
N LYS A 28 3.92 -4.63 14.18
CA LYS A 28 5.34 -4.97 13.99
C LYS A 28 5.69 -6.36 14.50
N ASN A 29 5.08 -6.79 15.60
CA ASN A 29 5.52 -7.97 16.34
C ASN A 29 4.62 -9.19 16.16
N ASP A 30 3.31 -8.98 15.95
CA ASP A 30 2.32 -10.05 16.06
C ASP A 30 1.48 -10.25 14.79
N ALA A 31 1.37 -9.23 13.94
CA ALA A 31 0.62 -9.33 12.69
C ALA A 31 1.27 -10.33 11.71
N LYS A 32 0.47 -10.88 10.80
CA LYS A 32 0.97 -11.74 9.72
C LYS A 32 1.77 -10.90 8.72
N TYR A 33 2.90 -11.44 8.27
CA TYR A 33 3.68 -10.93 7.15
C TYR A 33 3.75 -11.95 6.02
N THR A 34 3.89 -11.47 4.79
CA THR A 34 4.31 -12.32 3.67
C THR A 34 5.78 -12.74 3.86
N PRO A 35 6.26 -13.79 3.19
CA PRO A 35 7.68 -14.16 3.24
C PRO A 35 8.62 -13.03 2.81
N GLY A 36 8.14 -12.10 1.97
CA GLY A 36 8.88 -10.91 1.52
C GLY A 36 8.78 -9.70 2.47
N GLY A 37 8.13 -9.82 3.63
CA GLY A 37 8.12 -8.74 4.64
C GLY A 37 7.06 -7.66 4.45
N LEU A 38 6.06 -7.87 3.58
CA LEU A 38 4.85 -7.04 3.55
C LEU A 38 3.93 -7.43 4.70
N ILE A 39 3.43 -6.45 5.46
CA ILE A 39 2.38 -6.72 6.44
C ILE A 39 1.08 -7.14 5.73
N PHE A 40 0.56 -8.31 6.09
CA PHE A 40 -0.59 -8.92 5.43
C PHE A 40 -1.82 -8.90 6.34
N LEU A 41 -2.65 -7.88 6.16
CA LEU A 41 -3.85 -7.66 7.00
C LEU A 41 -5.13 -8.21 6.36
N ASP A 42 -5.24 -8.14 5.04
CA ASP A 42 -6.40 -8.63 4.28
C ASP A 42 -5.95 -9.02 2.86
N PRO A 43 -6.45 -10.13 2.28
CA PRO A 43 -6.15 -10.50 0.89
C PRO A 43 -6.70 -9.50 -0.15
N TRP A 44 -7.74 -8.73 0.18
CA TRP A 44 -8.35 -7.76 -0.72
C TRP A 44 -7.72 -6.38 -0.55
N GLY A 45 -6.60 -6.17 -1.25
CA GLY A 45 -5.87 -4.91 -1.18
C GLY A 45 -4.81 -4.90 -0.07
N SER A 46 -4.05 -5.98 0.03
CA SER A 46 -2.92 -6.12 0.97
C SER A 46 -1.97 -4.92 0.90
N ASN A 47 -1.60 -4.46 -0.30
CA ASN A 47 -0.78 -3.25 -0.47
C ASN A 47 -1.48 -1.98 0.02
N HIS A 48 -2.79 -1.82 -0.24
CA HIS A 48 -3.54 -0.69 0.29
C HIS A 48 -3.52 -0.66 1.82
N HIS A 49 -3.71 -1.82 2.47
CA HIS A 49 -3.63 -1.93 3.91
C HIS A 49 -2.24 -1.60 4.45
N ALA A 50 -1.19 -2.20 3.86
CA ALA A 50 0.20 -1.94 4.22
C ALA A 50 0.58 -0.46 4.07
N GLY A 51 0.25 0.18 2.94
CA GLY A 51 0.49 1.60 2.72
C GLY A 51 -0.24 2.50 3.73
N ASN A 52 -1.48 2.17 4.09
CA ASN A 52 -2.23 2.92 5.09
C ASN A 52 -1.58 2.85 6.49
N VAL A 53 -1.14 1.66 6.91
CA VAL A 53 -0.50 1.52 8.23
C VAL A 53 0.93 2.05 8.23
N ALA A 54 1.65 2.00 7.11
CA ALA A 54 2.93 2.68 6.93
C ALA A 54 2.76 4.19 7.10
N PHE A 55 1.72 4.80 6.52
CA PHE A 55 1.42 6.21 6.73
C PHE A 55 1.13 6.55 8.20
N ILE A 56 0.38 5.70 8.91
CA ILE A 56 0.13 5.88 10.36
C ILE A 56 1.42 5.75 11.15
N SER A 57 2.33 4.84 10.78
CA SER A 57 3.62 4.69 11.44
C SER A 57 4.53 5.89 11.17
N LEU A 58 4.59 6.44 9.96
CA LEU A 58 5.28 7.71 9.67
C LEU A 58 4.70 8.89 10.44
N TRP A 59 3.38 8.92 10.62
CA TRP A 59 2.73 9.91 11.48
C TRP A 59 3.27 9.78 12.91
N ALA A 60 3.30 8.56 13.46
CA ALA A 60 3.81 8.31 14.82
C ALA A 60 5.31 8.62 14.93
N ALA A 61 6.10 8.37 13.89
CA ALA A 61 7.51 8.76 13.85
C ALA A 61 7.71 10.28 13.95
N LYS A 62 6.75 11.06 13.42
CA LYS A 62 6.85 12.52 13.40
C LYS A 62 6.26 13.19 14.65
N TYR A 63 5.20 12.62 15.21
CA TYR A 63 4.37 13.29 16.23
C TYR A 63 4.18 12.46 17.51
N GLY A 64 4.61 11.20 17.54
CA GLY A 64 4.52 10.31 18.70
C GLY A 64 5.75 10.41 19.60
N ASP A 65 6.01 9.34 20.36
CA ASP A 65 7.18 9.23 21.24
C ASP A 65 8.48 9.30 20.41
N PRO A 66 9.36 10.29 20.67
CA PRO A 66 10.66 10.38 20.00
C PRO A 66 11.53 9.12 20.15
N ALA A 67 11.36 8.35 21.22
CA ALA A 67 12.11 7.11 21.43
C ALA A 67 11.74 6.02 20.40
N ASP A 68 10.52 6.06 19.85
CA ASP A 68 10.03 5.09 18.87
C ASP A 68 10.14 5.62 17.42
N ALA A 69 10.66 6.83 17.22
CA ALA A 69 10.59 7.54 15.95
C ALA A 69 11.31 6.81 14.81
N ASP A 70 12.55 6.39 15.05
CA ASP A 70 13.36 5.70 14.04
C ASP A 70 12.77 4.33 13.70
N ALA A 71 12.40 3.55 14.72
CA ALA A 71 11.76 2.24 14.53
C ALA A 71 10.41 2.33 13.80
N ASN A 72 9.67 3.43 13.94
CA ASN A 72 8.45 3.69 13.17
C ASN A 72 8.76 4.08 11.72
N ARG A 73 9.76 4.93 11.51
CA ARG A 73 10.19 5.35 10.18
C ARG A 73 10.73 4.17 9.36
N GLU A 74 11.68 3.43 9.89
CA GLU A 74 12.33 2.30 9.22
C GLU A 74 11.31 1.22 8.83
N TRP A 75 10.39 0.90 9.76
CA TRP A 75 9.34 -0.08 9.48
C TRP A 75 8.42 0.38 8.34
N ALA A 76 8.00 1.65 8.36
CA ALA A 76 7.16 2.21 7.31
C ALA A 76 7.89 2.28 5.96
N GLU A 77 9.17 2.66 5.96
CA GLU A 77 10.02 2.66 4.77
C GLU A 77 10.13 1.27 4.16
N GLY A 78 10.26 0.21 4.97
CA GLY A 78 10.23 -1.17 4.46
C GLY A 78 8.91 -1.53 3.77
N GLN A 79 7.76 -1.09 4.32
CA GLN A 79 6.46 -1.32 3.66
C GLN A 79 6.36 -0.57 2.33
N ILE A 80 6.81 0.68 2.27
CA ILE A 80 6.80 1.47 1.02
C ILE A 80 7.83 0.93 0.01
N GLY A 81 9.03 0.55 0.45
CA GLY A 81 10.06 -0.07 -0.37
C GLY A 81 9.59 -1.36 -1.03
N TYR A 82 8.85 -2.21 -0.29
CA TYR A 82 8.16 -3.38 -0.86
C TYR A 82 7.26 -3.00 -2.04
N HIS A 83 6.52 -1.89 -1.97
CA HIS A 83 5.64 -1.44 -3.06
C HIS A 83 6.43 -0.93 -4.25
N LEU A 84 7.58 -0.29 -4.00
CA LEU A 84 8.37 0.40 -5.00
C LEU A 84 9.35 -0.52 -5.74
N GLY A 85 9.74 -1.64 -5.13
CA GLY A 85 10.46 -2.72 -5.83
C GLY A 85 11.71 -3.25 -5.14
N ASP A 86 11.77 -3.26 -3.81
CA ASP A 86 12.91 -3.84 -3.07
C ASP A 86 13.18 -5.33 -3.39
N PHE A 87 12.22 -6.01 -4.04
CA PHE A 87 12.29 -7.42 -4.44
C PHE A 87 12.26 -7.60 -5.96
N ASP A 88 12.87 -6.70 -6.71
CA ASP A 88 12.95 -6.71 -8.19
C ASP A 88 11.58 -6.73 -8.92
N HIS A 89 10.51 -6.35 -8.22
CA HIS A 89 9.16 -6.21 -8.77
C HIS A 89 8.43 -5.05 -8.08
N SER A 90 7.98 -4.06 -8.86
CA SER A 90 7.15 -2.97 -8.37
C SER A 90 5.68 -3.37 -8.36
N TYR A 91 4.93 -2.88 -7.37
CA TYR A 91 3.47 -2.96 -7.37
C TYR A 91 2.81 -1.68 -7.87
N VAL A 92 3.60 -0.70 -8.31
CA VAL A 92 3.11 0.58 -8.83
C VAL A 92 3.20 0.58 -10.36
N VAL A 93 2.04 0.68 -11.01
CA VAL A 93 1.94 0.65 -12.48
C VAL A 93 2.79 1.76 -13.10
N GLY A 94 3.67 1.37 -14.03
CA GLY A 94 4.55 2.28 -14.76
C GLY A 94 5.73 2.83 -13.97
N PHE A 95 6.11 2.20 -12.84
CA PHE A 95 7.21 2.63 -11.99
C PHE A 95 8.13 1.46 -11.62
N GLY A 96 9.43 1.71 -11.46
CA GLY A 96 10.38 0.71 -10.96
C GLY A 96 10.65 -0.44 -11.94
N VAL A 97 11.03 -1.59 -11.38
CA VAL A 97 11.37 -2.82 -12.12
C VAL A 97 10.12 -3.70 -12.22
N ASP A 98 9.87 -4.28 -13.40
CA ASP A 98 8.77 -5.22 -13.66
C ASP A 98 7.38 -4.79 -13.08
N PRO A 99 6.88 -3.57 -13.35
CA PRO A 99 5.61 -3.12 -12.79
C PRO A 99 4.39 -3.87 -13.35
N PRO A 100 3.23 -3.81 -12.67
CA PRO A 100 2.03 -4.47 -13.14
C PRO A 100 1.55 -3.83 -14.44
N SER A 101 1.28 -4.66 -15.45
CA SER A 101 0.91 -4.21 -16.79
C SER A 101 -0.56 -4.47 -17.15
N HIS A 102 -1.28 -5.24 -16.32
CA HIS A 102 -2.69 -5.59 -16.52
C HIS A 102 -3.55 -5.26 -15.29
N PRO A 103 -3.56 -4.00 -14.80
CA PRO A 103 -4.46 -3.65 -13.70
C PRO A 103 -5.92 -3.81 -14.13
N HIS A 104 -6.78 -4.27 -13.21
CA HIS A 104 -8.22 -4.35 -13.44
C HIS A 104 -8.83 -2.94 -13.49
N HIS A 105 -8.69 -2.26 -14.63
CA HIS A 105 -9.13 -0.89 -14.82
C HIS A 105 -9.62 -0.66 -16.24
N ARG A 106 -10.92 -0.33 -16.37
CA ARG A 106 -11.64 -0.29 -17.65
C ARG A 106 -11.01 0.70 -18.65
N SER A 107 -10.69 1.92 -18.22
CA SER A 107 -10.20 2.92 -19.17
C SER A 107 -8.79 2.61 -19.67
N SER A 108 -7.95 1.97 -18.85
CA SER A 108 -6.60 1.62 -19.28
C SER A 108 -6.57 0.39 -20.18
N SER A 109 -7.57 -0.49 -20.05
CA SER A 109 -7.68 -1.71 -20.84
C SER A 109 -8.40 -1.51 -22.17
N CYS A 110 -9.00 -0.35 -22.44
CA CYS A 110 -9.59 -0.04 -23.74
C CYS A 110 -8.50 0.22 -24.80
N PRO A 111 -8.74 -0.17 -26.08
CA PRO A 111 -7.83 0.13 -27.16
C PRO A 111 -7.93 1.59 -27.59
N ILE A 112 -6.92 2.04 -28.35
CA ILE A 112 -6.93 3.38 -28.94
C ILE A 112 -7.98 3.40 -30.07
N PRO A 113 -8.85 4.44 -30.15
CA PRO A 113 -9.75 4.61 -31.28
C PRO A 113 -9.01 4.55 -32.63
N PRO A 114 -9.62 3.98 -33.69
CA PRO A 114 -11.04 3.69 -33.85
C PRO A 114 -11.50 2.34 -33.29
N ASP A 115 -10.60 1.54 -32.70
CA ASP A 115 -10.97 0.23 -32.17
C ASP A 115 -11.95 0.34 -31.01
N SER A 116 -12.94 -0.55 -30.98
CA SER A 116 -14.00 -0.53 -29.96
C SER A 116 -13.60 -1.33 -28.74
N CYS A 117 -13.70 -0.71 -27.56
CA CYS A 117 -13.45 -1.37 -26.28
C CYS A 117 -14.47 -2.47 -25.93
N LEU A 118 -15.68 -2.40 -26.50
CA LEU A 118 -16.79 -3.28 -26.14
C LEU A 118 -16.94 -4.48 -27.06
N VAL A 119 -16.40 -4.42 -28.29
CA VAL A 119 -16.47 -5.53 -29.23
C VAL A 119 -15.79 -6.74 -28.61
N ASN A 120 -16.51 -7.86 -28.55
CA ASN A 120 -16.05 -9.11 -27.95
C ASN A 120 -15.54 -8.98 -26.50
N SER A 121 -16.00 -7.98 -25.74
CA SER A 121 -15.49 -7.68 -24.38
C SER A 121 -13.98 -7.44 -24.34
N TRP A 122 -13.39 -6.88 -25.41
CA TRP A 122 -11.94 -6.75 -25.57
C TRP A 122 -11.23 -6.17 -24.34
N GLY A 123 -11.74 -5.06 -23.78
CA GLY A 123 -11.16 -4.45 -22.58
C GLY A 123 -11.22 -5.30 -21.29
N ARG A 124 -11.87 -6.46 -21.32
CA ARG A 124 -11.93 -7.42 -20.20
C ARG A 124 -11.13 -8.70 -20.48
N ILE A 125 -11.06 -9.15 -21.73
CA ILE A 125 -10.55 -10.48 -22.09
C ILE A 125 -9.23 -10.47 -22.85
N GLN A 126 -8.69 -9.29 -23.18
CA GLN A 126 -7.44 -9.21 -23.92
C GLN A 126 -6.28 -9.83 -23.10
N PRO A 127 -5.46 -10.71 -23.69
CA PRO A 127 -4.47 -11.51 -22.95
C PRO A 127 -3.16 -10.76 -22.68
N GLY A 128 -3.03 -9.53 -23.20
CA GLY A 128 -1.84 -8.72 -23.16
C GLY A 128 -2.01 -7.45 -22.32
N PRO A 129 -0.92 -6.67 -22.13
CA PRO A 129 -0.93 -5.52 -21.24
C PRO A 129 -2.01 -4.53 -21.62
N ASN A 130 -2.51 -3.80 -20.63
CA ASN A 130 -3.44 -2.70 -20.86
C ASN A 130 -2.83 -1.72 -21.87
N PRO A 131 -3.55 -1.29 -22.92
CA PRO A 131 -2.97 -0.43 -23.97
C PRO A 131 -2.52 0.93 -23.45
N HIS A 132 -3.09 1.37 -22.32
CA HIS A 132 -2.67 2.57 -21.64
C HIS A 132 -2.04 2.22 -20.30
N THR A 133 -0.84 2.74 -20.05
CA THR A 133 -0.20 2.66 -18.74
C THR A 133 -0.95 3.55 -17.74
N LEU A 134 -1.49 2.94 -16.68
CA LEU A 134 -2.15 3.66 -15.59
C LEU A 134 -1.12 4.15 -14.55
N TYR A 135 -0.29 5.11 -14.94
CA TYR A 135 0.83 5.58 -14.11
C TYR A 135 0.43 5.88 -12.66
N GLY A 136 1.18 5.32 -11.72
CA GLY A 136 1.02 5.59 -10.28
C GLY A 136 -0.07 4.76 -9.58
N ALA A 137 -0.80 3.91 -10.31
CA ALA A 137 -1.76 3.02 -9.66
C ALA A 137 -1.03 1.93 -8.86
N LEU A 138 -1.33 1.86 -7.56
CA LEU A 138 -0.91 0.75 -6.70
C LEU A 138 -1.90 -0.41 -6.85
N VAL A 139 -1.43 -1.57 -7.31
CA VAL A 139 -2.30 -2.76 -7.43
C VAL A 139 -2.55 -3.39 -6.06
N GLY A 140 -3.58 -4.25 -5.98
CA GLY A 140 -4.05 -4.85 -4.73
C GLY A 140 -2.96 -5.55 -3.91
N GLY A 141 -1.95 -6.12 -4.57
CA GLY A 141 -0.84 -6.79 -3.92
C GLY A 141 -0.97 -8.32 -3.92
N PRO A 142 -0.04 -9.02 -3.25
CA PRO A 142 -0.06 -10.48 -3.14
C PRO A 142 -1.24 -10.97 -2.28
N ALA A 143 -1.64 -12.22 -2.49
CA ALA A 143 -2.77 -12.85 -1.81
C ALA A 143 -2.40 -13.65 -0.55
N ASP A 144 -1.12 -13.88 -0.27
CA ASP A 144 -0.64 -14.66 0.88
C ASP A 144 0.78 -14.32 1.37
#